data_AF-A0A3M1U8H4-F1
#
_entry.id   AF-A0A3M1U8H4-F1
#
_cell.length_a   1.000
_cell.length_b   1.000
_cell.length_c   1.000
_cell.angle_alpha   90.00
_cell.angle_beta   90.00
_cell.angle_gamma   90.00
#
_symmetry.space_group_name_H-M   'P 1'
#
loop_
_entity.id
_entity.type
_entity.pdbx_description
1 polymer ?
#
loop_
_entity_poly.entity_id
_entity_poly.type
_entity_poly.pdbx_seq_one_letter_code
_entity_poly.pdbx_strand_id
1 'polypeptide(L)'
;MRTFLLSFVCLGCCSGLFAQDLRNSPWHIVAEQIDPNEYYGVTVANGMMGLVSSAEPMKVHDVVLNGVYDYYQRGRVSNILKAFNHIDLDLILDGVRVA
;
A
#
# COMPACT_ATOMS: atom_id res chain seq x y z
N MET A 1 -42.85 14.93 -23.83
CA MET A 1 -42.95 15.08 -22.36
C MET A 1 -42.33 13.92 -21.59
N ARG A 2 -42.60 12.65 -21.92
CA ARG A 2 -42.08 11.49 -21.14
C ARG A 2 -40.55 11.37 -21.09
N THR A 3 -39.85 11.73 -22.16
CA THR A 3 -38.38 11.72 -22.24
C THR A 3 -37.73 12.85 -21.43
N PHE A 4 -38.30 14.06 -21.48
CA PHE A 4 -37.84 15.20 -20.67
C PHE A 4 -38.00 14.95 -19.17
N LEU A 5 -39.07 14.25 -18.76
CA LEU A 5 -39.30 13.88 -17.35
C LEU A 5 -38.22 12.89 -16.86
N LEU A 6 -37.86 11.89 -17.68
CA LEU A 6 -36.78 10.94 -17.37
C LEU A 6 -35.42 11.63 -17.27
N SER A 7 -35.12 12.57 -18.17
CA SER A 7 -33.87 13.35 -18.12
C SER A 7 -33.79 14.23 -16.87
N PHE A 8 -34.90 14.84 -16.44
CA PHE A 8 -34.95 15.68 -15.24
C PHE A 8 -34.77 14.85 -13.96
N VAL A 9 -35.35 13.65 -13.90
CA VAL A 9 -35.15 12.69 -12.80
C VAL A 9 -33.71 12.19 -12.74
N CYS A 10 -33.08 11.90 -13.88
CA CYS A 10 -31.65 11.54 -13.91
C CYS A 10 -30.74 12.68 -13.41
N LEU A 11 -30.97 13.92 -13.85
CA LEU A 11 -30.19 15.09 -13.40
C LEU A 11 -30.34 15.36 -11.89
N GLY A 12 -31.53 15.14 -11.33
CA GLY A 12 -31.76 15.24 -9.88
C GLY A 12 -31.13 14.10 -9.06
N CYS A 13 -30.95 12.91 -9.66
CA CYS A 13 -30.33 11.77 -8.97
C CYS A 13 -28.79 11.89 -8.91
N CYS A 14 -28.17 12.49 -9.93
CA CYS A 14 -26.72 12.68 -9.97
C CYS A 14 -26.20 13.72 -8.95
N SER A 15 -27.05 14.59 -8.40
CA SER A 15 -26.66 15.66 -7.48
C SER A 15 -26.38 15.18 -6.04
N GLY A 16 -26.72 13.92 -5.71
CA GLY A 16 -26.52 13.32 -4.38
C GLY A 16 -25.34 12.34 -4.28
N LEU A 17 -24.54 12.17 -5.34
CA LEU A 17 -23.38 11.26 -5.32
C LEU A 17 -22.18 11.95 -4.68
N PHE A 18 -21.97 11.75 -3.38
CA PHE A 18 -20.75 12.16 -2.71
C PHE A 18 -19.66 11.11 -2.93
N ALA A 19 -18.46 11.56 -3.31
CA ALA A 19 -17.28 10.70 -3.35
C ALA A 19 -16.93 10.24 -1.93
N GLN A 20 -16.37 9.04 -1.80
CA GLN A 20 -15.97 8.48 -0.52
C GLN A 20 -14.81 9.32 0.04
N ASP A 21 -14.96 9.87 1.25
CA ASP A 21 -13.87 10.56 1.92
C ASP A 21 -12.90 9.53 2.49
N LEU A 22 -11.75 9.38 1.84
CA LEU A 22 -10.70 8.43 2.22
C LEU A 22 -10.21 8.68 3.65
N ARG A 23 -10.14 9.95 4.08
CA ARG A 23 -9.64 10.32 5.40
C ARG A 23 -10.63 9.99 6.51
N ASN A 24 -11.92 10.06 6.22
CA ASN A 24 -12.99 9.71 7.15
C ASN A 24 -13.52 8.28 6.95
N SER A 25 -12.83 7.47 6.15
CA SER A 25 -13.23 6.09 5.88
C SER A 25 -12.93 5.20 7.10
N PRO A 26 -13.91 4.45 7.63
CA PRO A 26 -13.67 3.53 8.75
C PRO A 26 -12.77 2.34 8.39
N TRP A 27 -12.50 2.13 7.10
CA TRP A 27 -11.70 1.00 6.58
C TRP A 27 -10.26 1.35 6.21
N HIS A 28 -9.86 2.62 6.34
CA HIS A 28 -8.52 3.06 5.94
C HIS A 28 -7.71 3.48 7.15
N ILE A 29 -6.51 2.93 7.27
CA ILE A 29 -5.52 3.34 8.26
C ILE A 29 -4.49 4.17 7.51
N VAL A 30 -4.37 5.44 7.88
CA VAL A 30 -3.49 6.40 7.21
C VAL A 30 -2.48 6.93 8.22
N ALA A 31 -1.20 6.89 7.86
CA ALA A 31 -0.14 7.58 8.58
C ALA A 31 0.09 8.95 7.93
N GLU A 32 -0.01 10.03 8.69
CA GLU A 32 0.08 11.40 8.15
C GLU A 32 1.52 11.93 8.14
N GLN A 33 2.31 11.60 9.17
CA GLN A 33 3.68 12.08 9.33
C GLN A 33 4.60 10.87 9.47
N ILE A 34 5.36 10.59 8.42
CA ILE A 34 6.31 9.47 8.40
C ILE A 34 7.64 9.96 8.97
N ASP A 35 8.02 9.46 10.15
CA ASP A 35 9.40 9.55 10.66
C ASP A 35 10.13 8.25 10.31
N PRO A 36 11.16 8.28 9.45
CA PRO A 36 11.95 7.10 9.11
C PRO A 36 12.56 6.39 10.33
N ASN A 37 12.82 7.09 11.43
CA ASN A 37 13.40 6.50 12.65
C ASN A 37 12.37 5.71 13.47
N GLU A 38 11.08 5.99 13.30
CA GLU A 38 9.97 5.36 14.03
C GLU A 38 9.00 4.62 13.09
N TYR A 39 9.43 4.36 11.85
CA TYR A 39 8.62 3.63 10.88
C TYR A 39 8.91 2.13 10.93
N TYR A 40 7.90 1.35 11.30
CA TYR A 40 8.02 -0.11 11.46
C TYR A 40 7.46 -0.91 10.27
N GLY A 41 6.99 -0.24 9.23
CA GLY A 41 6.43 -0.88 8.03
C GLY A 41 4.96 -1.26 8.16
N VAL A 42 4.18 -0.93 7.13
CA VAL A 42 2.84 -1.49 6.91
C VAL A 42 3.03 -2.79 6.14
N THR A 43 2.50 -3.88 6.70
CA THR A 43 2.63 -5.21 6.11
C THR A 43 1.38 -5.57 5.32
N VAL A 44 1.58 -6.00 4.07
CA VAL A 44 0.52 -6.58 3.23
C VAL A 44 0.90 -8.00 2.85
N ALA A 45 -0.07 -8.91 2.88
CA ALA A 45 0.20 -10.32 2.60
C ALA A 45 -1.04 -11.04 2.05
N ASN A 46 -0.80 -12.14 1.33
CA ASN A 46 -1.85 -13.01 0.79
C ASN A 46 -1.77 -14.46 1.29
N GLY A 47 -0.95 -14.73 2.30
CA GLY A 47 -0.72 -16.06 2.87
C GLY A 47 0.43 -16.85 2.22
N MET A 48 0.85 -16.49 1.00
CA MET A 48 2.03 -17.06 0.34
C MET A 48 3.21 -16.09 0.31
N MET A 49 2.92 -14.82 0.07
CA MET A 49 3.89 -13.73 0.04
C MET A 49 3.42 -12.63 0.99
N GLY A 50 4.38 -12.04 1.71
CA GLY A 50 4.20 -10.84 2.52
C GLY A 50 5.24 -9.79 2.15
N LEU A 51 4.84 -8.54 2.19
CA LEU A 51 5.68 -7.37 1.92
C LEU A 51 5.59 -6.43 3.12
N VAL A 52 6.74 -5.94 3.57
CA VAL A 52 6.84 -4.90 4.59
C VAL A 52 7.29 -3.62 3.89
N SER A 53 6.47 -2.57 3.93
CA SER A 53 6.82 -1.30 3.31
C SER A 53 8.06 -0.67 3.96
N SER A 54 8.83 0.08 3.16
CA SER A 54 9.91 0.93 3.65
C SER A 54 9.40 2.32 4.03
N ALA A 55 10.15 3.04 4.87
CA ALA A 55 9.96 4.47 5.07
C ALA A 55 10.42 5.27 3.84
N GLU A 56 11.38 4.71 3.08
CA GLU A 56 11.84 5.28 1.82
C GLU A 56 10.76 5.07 0.73
N PRO A 57 10.33 6.15 0.04
CA PRO A 57 9.38 6.05 -1.05
C PRO A 57 9.84 5.06 -2.12
N MET A 58 8.89 4.30 -2.67
CA MET A 58 9.14 3.35 -3.76
C MET A 58 10.09 2.20 -3.40
N LYS A 59 10.37 1.99 -2.11
CA LYS A 59 11.18 0.88 -1.60
C LYS A 59 10.37 -0.05 -0.71
N VAL A 60 10.82 -1.31 -0.68
CA VAL A 60 10.28 -2.34 0.20
C VAL A 60 11.37 -2.78 1.16
N HIS A 61 11.03 -2.82 2.45
CA HIS A 61 11.99 -3.19 3.49
C HIS A 61 12.25 -4.69 3.45
N ASP A 62 11.20 -5.51 3.45
CA ASP A 62 11.32 -6.96 3.42
C ASP A 62 10.29 -7.61 2.51
N VAL A 63 10.74 -8.65 1.79
CA VAL A 63 9.88 -9.61 1.09
C VAL A 63 9.97 -10.93 1.84
N VAL A 64 8.83 -11.47 2.24
CA VAL A 64 8.73 -12.72 2.98
C VAL A 64 7.93 -13.72 2.17
N LEU A 65 8.44 -14.95 2.06
CA LEU A 65 7.76 -16.06 1.42
C LEU A 65 7.42 -17.13 2.46
N ASN A 66 6.18 -17.58 2.45
CA ASN A 66 5.75 -18.66 3.33
C ASN A 66 6.47 -19.96 2.95
N GLY A 67 6.86 -20.75 3.95
CA GLY A 67 7.56 -22.02 3.74
C GLY A 67 9.06 -21.89 3.46
N VAL A 68 9.59 -20.67 3.35
CA VAL A 68 11.01 -20.43 3.03
C VAL A 68 11.77 -20.02 4.29
N TYR A 69 12.69 -20.88 4.72
CA TYR A 69 13.44 -20.73 5.96
C TYR A 69 14.93 -21.02 5.76
N ASP A 70 15.75 -20.43 6.62
CA ASP A 70 17.19 -20.69 6.68
C ASP A 70 17.73 -20.62 8.12
N TYR A 71 18.89 -21.23 8.34
CA TYR A 71 19.60 -21.33 9.61
C TYR A 71 20.71 -20.29 9.78
N TYR A 72 21.07 -19.54 8.72
CA TYR A 72 22.31 -18.78 8.67
C TYR A 72 22.34 -17.51 9.53
N GLN A 73 21.20 -17.02 10.03
CA GLN A 73 21.15 -15.72 10.70
C GLN A 73 21.16 -15.76 12.24
N ARG A 74 20.52 -16.75 12.89
CA ARG A 74 20.43 -16.79 14.36
C ARG A 74 20.64 -18.20 14.91
N GLY A 75 21.89 -18.51 15.21
CA GLY A 75 22.23 -19.62 16.13
C GLY A 75 21.78 -21.00 15.67
N ARG A 76 21.70 -21.26 14.35
CA ARG A 76 21.25 -22.54 13.77
C ARG A 76 19.81 -22.92 14.13
N VAL A 77 18.96 -21.92 14.40
CA VAL A 77 17.51 -22.09 14.49
C VAL A 77 16.88 -21.69 13.15
N SER A 78 15.83 -22.37 12.74
CA SER A 78 15.07 -22.05 11.52
C SER A 78 14.44 -20.66 11.67
N ASN A 79 14.81 -19.72 10.80
CA ASN A 79 14.23 -18.38 10.72
C ASN A 79 13.63 -18.18 9.33
N ILE A 80 12.57 -17.35 9.26
CA ILE A 80 11.99 -16.93 7.99
C ILE A 80 13.09 -16.26 7.17
N LEU A 81 13.29 -16.74 5.95
CA LEU A 81 14.26 -16.15 5.04
C LEU A 81 13.65 -14.91 4.39
N LYS A 82 14.33 -13.77 4.52
CA LYS A 82 14.03 -12.56 3.74
C LYS A 82 14.43 -12.83 2.29
N ALA A 83 13.44 -12.86 1.41
CA ALA A 83 13.61 -13.17 -0.01
C ALA A 83 14.17 -11.97 -0.78
N PHE A 84 14.54 -12.21 -2.04
CA PHE A 84 15.00 -11.16 -2.94
C PHE A 84 13.93 -10.10 -3.18
N ASN A 85 14.30 -8.83 -3.02
CA ASN A 85 13.45 -7.71 -3.40
C ASN A 85 13.48 -7.52 -4.92
N HIS A 86 12.31 -7.55 -5.54
CA HIS A 86 12.11 -7.45 -6.99
C HIS A 86 11.11 -6.34 -7.37
N ILE A 87 10.70 -5.52 -6.40
CA ILE A 87 9.61 -4.53 -6.56
C ILE A 87 10.02 -3.12 -6.17
N ASP A 88 11.28 -2.91 -5.82
CA ASP A 88 11.84 -1.57 -5.70
C ASP A 88 11.76 -0.82 -7.02
N LEU A 89 11.39 0.45 -6.92
CA LEU A 89 11.31 1.35 -8.04
C LEU A 89 12.15 2.59 -7.78
N ASP A 90 12.64 3.20 -8.86
CA ASP A 90 13.34 4.47 -8.83
C ASP A 90 12.50 5.52 -9.55
N LEU A 91 12.15 6.57 -8.83
CA LEU A 91 11.40 7.70 -9.37
C LEU A 91 12.32 8.91 -9.52
N ILE A 92 12.35 9.49 -10.72
CA ILE A 92 13.12 10.70 -11.04
C ILE A 92 12.16 11.72 -11.61
N LEU A 93 12.12 12.91 -11.01
CA LEU A 93 11.31 14.05 -11.44
C LEU A 93 12.25 15.21 -11.75
N ASP A 94 12.22 15.73 -12.98
CA ASP A 94 13.07 16.83 -13.44
C ASP A 94 14.58 16.64 -13.18
N GLY A 95 15.05 15.38 -13.27
CA GLY A 95 16.45 15.02 -13.01
C GLY A 95 16.81 14.85 -11.53
N VAL A 96 15.87 15.07 -10.61
CA VAL A 96 16.03 14.83 -9.18
C VAL A 96 15.43 13.48 -8.82
N ARG A 97 16.22 12.61 -8.19
CA ARG A 97 15.72 11.34 -7.65
C ARG A 97 14.87 11.61 -6.42
N VAL A 98 13.67 11.04 -6.40
CA VAL A 98 12.82 10.99 -5.21
C VAL A 98 13.41 9.94 -4.28
N ALA A 99 13.88 10.37 -3.11
CA ALA A 99 14.47 9.55 -2.07
C ALA A 99 13.64 9.65 -0.78
#